data_AF-A0A4U9IXB8-F1
#
_entry.id   AF-A0A4U9IXB8-F1
#
_cell.length_a   1.000
_cell.length_b   1.000
_cell.length_c   1.000
_cell.angle_alpha   90.00
_cell.angle_beta   90.00
_cell.angle_gamma   90.00
#
_symmetry.space_group_name_H-M   'P 1'
#
loop_
_entity.id
_entity.type
_entity.pdbx_description
1 polymer ?
#
loop_
_entity_poly.entity_id
_entity_poly.type
_entity_poly.pdbx_seq_one_letter_code
_entity_poly.pdbx_strand_id
1 'polypeptide(L)' 'MDNRMHDRFCELRAAAGHPCEGDKPLVINGAYHEILFEKDAMRSVALHAIVDFFGRHN' A
#
# COMPACT_ATOMS: atom_id res chain seq x y z
N MET A 1 9.40 6.23 9.66
CA MET A 1 8.75 4.92 9.62
C MET A 1 9.61 3.96 8.83
N ASP A 2 9.89 2.77 9.37
CA ASP A 2 10.57 1.69 8.65
C ASP A 2 9.54 0.88 7.86
N ASN A 3 9.68 0.81 6.54
CA ASN A 3 8.77 0.08 5.66
C ASN A 3 9.37 -1.23 5.12
N ARG A 4 10.52 -1.66 5.62
CA ARG A 4 11.25 -2.85 5.15
C ARG A 4 10.40 -4.13 5.07
N MET A 5 9.44 -4.31 5.97
CA MET A 5 8.55 -5.48 5.92
C MET A 5 7.52 -5.38 4.78
N HIS A 6 7.10 -4.17 4.41
CA HIS A 6 6.25 -3.95 3.23
C HIS A 6 7.04 -4.19 1.94
N ASP A 7 8.29 -3.71 1.87
CA ASP A 7 9.17 -3.99 0.73
C ASP A 7 9.40 -5.51 0.59
N ARG A 8 9.69 -6.19 1.71
CA ARG A 8 9.88 -7.63 1.73
C ARG A 8 8.63 -8.39 1.28
N PHE A 9 7.43 -7.91 1.62
CA PHE A 9 6.19 -8.51 1.14
C PHE A 9 6.07 -8.41 -0.39
N CYS A 10 6.36 -7.25 -0.97
CA CYS A 10 6.35 -7.07 -2.43
C CYS A 10 7.38 -7.97 -3.13
N GLU A 11 8.59 -8.11 -2.58
CA GLU A 11 9.61 -9.05 -3.09
C GLU A 11 9.12 -10.50 -3.12
N LEU A 12 8.50 -10.96 -2.01
CA LEU A 12 7.99 -12.33 -1.91
C LEU A 12 6.83 -12.59 -2.88
N ARG A 13 5.95 -11.59 -3.03
CA ARG A 13 4.85 -11.63 -4.01
C ARG A 13 5.36 -11.73 -5.44
N ALA A 14 6.36 -10.93 -5.80
CA ALA A 14 7.00 -10.98 -7.11
C ALA A 14 7.68 -12.33 -7.35
N ALA A 15 8.43 -12.86 -6.37
CA ALA A 15 9.07 -14.17 -6.45
C ALA A 15 8.08 -15.33 -6.62
N ALA A 16 6.86 -15.18 -6.09
CA ALA A 16 5.77 -16.13 -6.26
C ALA A 16 5.00 -16.00 -7.59
N GLY A 17 5.43 -15.11 -8.50
CA GLY A 17 4.77 -14.89 -9.80
C GLY A 17 3.52 -14.00 -9.72
N HIS A 18 3.27 -13.36 -8.59
CA HIS A 18 2.12 -12.47 -8.36
C HIS A 18 2.57 -11.10 -7.82
N PRO A 19 3.34 -10.32 -8.59
CA PRO A 19 3.86 -9.03 -8.13
C PRO A 19 2.75 -8.10 -7.64
N CYS A 20 3.08 -7.24 -6.66
CA CYS A 20 2.20 -6.14 -6.26
C CYS A 20 2.06 -5.13 -7.41
N GLU A 21 0.94 -4.41 -7.48
CA GLU A 21 0.81 -3.32 -8.46
C GLU A 21 1.92 -2.28 -8.28
N GLY A 22 2.65 -2.01 -9.37
CA GLY A 22 3.78 -1.07 -9.34
C GLY A 22 5.05 -1.60 -8.66
N ASP A 23 5.11 -2.90 -8.34
CA ASP A 23 6.25 -3.63 -7.77
C ASP A 23 6.76 -3.12 -6.41
N LYS A 24 6.02 -2.22 -5.76
CA LYS A 24 6.41 -1.59 -4.50
C LYS A 24 5.18 -1.19 -3.68
N PRO A 25 5.30 -1.03 -2.35
CA PRO A 25 4.22 -0.48 -1.54
C PRO A 25 3.92 0.96 -1.94
N LEU A 26 2.65 1.35 -1.87
CA LEU A 26 2.26 2.76 -1.92
C LEU A 26 2.71 3.45 -0.62
N VAL A 27 3.57 4.45 -0.74
CA VAL A 27 4.06 5.23 0.40
C VAL A 27 3.37 6.59 0.45
N ILE A 28 2.69 6.87 1.57
CA ILE A 28 2.11 8.18 1.87
C ILE A 28 3.07 8.90 2.81
N ASN A 29 3.75 9.93 2.30
CA ASN A 29 4.81 10.61 3.04
C ASN A 29 4.28 11.26 4.32
N GLY A 30 4.97 11.02 5.43
CA GLY A 30 4.64 11.57 6.74
C GLY A 30 3.57 10.78 7.52
N ALA A 31 3.01 9.71 6.95
CA ALA A 31 2.11 8.82 7.67
C ALA A 31 2.88 7.82 8.54
N TYR A 32 2.32 7.49 9.71
CA TYR A 32 2.74 6.39 10.58
C TYR A 32 2.14 5.05 10.12
N HIS A 33 2.55 3.97 10.79
CA HIS A 33 2.00 2.63 10.64
C HIS A 33 0.62 2.68 11.29
N GLU A 34 -0.37 2.07 10.64
CA GLU A 34 -1.82 2.28 10.87
C GLU A 34 -2.44 3.47 10.12
N ILE A 35 -2.25 3.52 8.79
CA ILE A 35 -2.79 4.56 7.89
C ILE A 35 -4.32 4.79 8.00
N LEU A 36 -5.08 3.84 8.53
CA LEU A 36 -6.52 4.00 8.74
C LEU A 36 -6.87 4.75 10.04
N PHE A 37 -5.91 4.94 10.95
CA PHE A 37 -6.03 5.81 12.13
C PHE A 37 -5.33 7.17 11.94
N GLU A 38 -4.73 7.41 10.78
CA GLU A 38 -4.07 8.68 10.45
C GLU A 38 -5.06 9.83 10.20
N LYS A 39 -4.51 11.05 10.12
CA LYS A 39 -5.27 12.25 9.75
C LYS A 39 -6.01 12.07 8.43
N ASP A 40 -7.19 12.68 8.34
CA ASP A 40 -8.11 12.55 7.20
C ASP A 40 -7.45 12.80 5.84
N ALA A 41 -6.55 13.77 5.75
CA ALA A 41 -5.82 14.07 4.52
C ALA A 41 -4.95 12.90 4.03
N MET A 42 -4.39 12.09 4.93
CA MET A 42 -3.60 10.91 4.59
C MET A 42 -4.49 9.67 4.43
N ARG A 43 -5.45 9.50 5.35
CA ARG A 43 -6.38 8.37 5.34
C ARG A 43 -7.22 8.33 4.06
N SER A 44 -7.65 9.49 3.56
CA SER A 44 -8.42 9.58 2.31
C SER A 44 -7.60 9.11 1.09
N VAL A 45 -6.29 9.37 1.03
CA VAL A 45 -5.44 8.85 -0.05
C VAL A 45 -5.43 7.32 -0.04
N ALA A 46 -5.26 6.72 1.14
CA ALA A 46 -5.27 5.26 1.28
C ALA A 46 -6.62 4.65 0.90
N LEU A 47 -7.74 5.23 1.37
CA LEU A 47 -9.07 4.72 1.09
C LEU A 47 -9.42 4.77 -0.41
N HIS A 48 -9.10 5.86 -1.10
CA HIS A 48 -9.29 5.93 -2.56
C HIS A 48 -8.46 4.87 -3.27
N ALA A 49 -7.17 4.73 -2.93
CA ALA A 49 -6.30 3.73 -3.55
C ALA A 49 -6.82 2.29 -3.35
N ILE A 50 -7.36 1.97 -2.17
CA ILE A 50 -7.93 0.65 -1.86
C ILE A 50 -9.18 0.39 -2.71
N VAL A 51 -10.12 1.34 -2.75
CA VAL A 51 -11.37 1.17 -3.52
C VAL A 51 -11.08 1.12 -5.02
N ASP A 52 -10.19 1.98 -5.52
CA ASP A 52 -9.80 1.99 -6.92
C ASP A 52 -9.14 0.67 -7.33
N PHE A 53 -8.32 0.07 -6.46
CA PHE A 53 -7.73 -1.24 -6.69
C PHE A 53 -8.82 -2.30 -6.87
N PHE A 54 -9.71 -2.46 -5.89
CA PHE A 54 -10.78 -3.47 -5.99
C PHE A 54 -11.75 -3.19 -7.14
N GLY A 55 -12.00 -1.92 -7.47
CA GLY A 55 -12.84 -1.56 -8.63
C GLY A 55 -12.26 -1.98 -9.98
N ARG A 56 -10.93 -2.05 -10.12
CA ARG A 56 -10.26 -2.53 -11.35
C ARG A 56 -10.20 -4.05 -11.49
N HIS A 57 -10.36 -4.78 -10.38
CA HIS A 57 -10.22 -6.24 -10.31
C HIS A 57 -11.54 -6.96 -9.98
N ASN A 58 -12.66 -6.25 -10.10
CA ASN A 58 -14.02 -6.83 -10.13
C ASN A 58 -14.33 -7.40 -11.51
#